data_AF-A0A520I5D4-F1
#
_entry.id   AF-A0A520I5D4-F1
#
_cell.length_a   1.000
_cell.length_b   1.000
_cell.length_c   1.000
_cell.angle_alpha   90.00
_cell.angle_beta   90.00
_cell.angle_gamma   90.00
#
_symmetry.space_group_name_H-M   'P 1'
#
loop_
_entity.id
_entity.type
_entity.pdbx_description
1 polymer ?
#
loop_
_entity_poly.entity_id
_entity_poly.type
_entity_poly.pdbx_seq_one_letter_code
_entity_poly.pdbx_strand_id
1 'polypeptide(L)'
;IVAARPNVALGFDWMSMVDLATLRAWMTSLGQTSALSRVAHLICELHQRSTDIGLADGETFPFWMAQIDIADATGMTPVHVNRVVAQLRNEHLATITRKSVTIHDPARLKTVANFDPSYLHQQALRHQ
;
A
#
# COMPACT_ATOMS: atom_id res chain seq x y z
N ILE A 1 -2.79 27.83 6.88
CA ILE A 1 -1.70 27.37 7.78
C ILE A 1 -1.19 25.96 7.40
N VAL A 2 -2.03 25.06 6.88
CA VAL A 2 -1.61 23.72 6.38
C VAL A 2 -0.79 23.79 5.07
N ALA A 3 -0.97 24.83 4.24
CA ALA A 3 -0.24 24.99 2.97
C ALA A 3 1.25 25.40 3.09
N ALA A 4 1.76 25.72 4.29
CA ALA A 4 3.10 26.29 4.46
C ALA A 4 4.17 25.28 4.90
N ARG A 5 3.81 24.00 5.09
CA ARG A 5 4.72 22.96 5.60
C ARG A 5 4.43 21.59 4.99
N PRO A 6 5.10 21.21 3.88
CA PRO A 6 4.82 19.96 3.15
C PRO A 6 4.99 18.72 4.02
N ASN A 7 5.91 18.75 4.99
CA ASN A 7 6.10 17.67 5.97
C ASN A 7 4.92 17.46 6.93
N VAL A 8 4.13 18.48 7.23
CA VAL A 8 2.94 18.37 8.09
C VAL A 8 1.72 17.92 7.26
N ALA A 9 1.60 18.39 6.02
CA ALA A 9 0.58 17.92 5.09
C ALA A 9 0.77 16.42 4.78
N LEU A 10 2.01 15.99 4.50
CA LEU A 10 2.35 14.57 4.34
C LEU A 10 2.02 13.72 5.58
N GLY A 11 2.19 14.27 6.79
CA GLY A 11 1.83 13.60 8.03
C GLY A 11 0.32 13.43 8.20
N PHE A 12 -0.48 14.44 7.84
CA PHE A 12 -1.94 14.37 7.86
C PHE A 12 -2.49 13.44 6.78
N ASP A 13 -1.89 13.47 5.59
CA ASP A 13 -2.22 12.55 4.52
C ASP A 13 -1.93 11.13 4.98
N TRP A 14 -0.73 10.86 5.50
CA TRP A 14 -0.33 9.57 6.05
C TRP A 14 -1.32 9.06 7.10
N MET A 15 -1.68 9.89 8.08
CA MET A 15 -2.66 9.54 9.11
C MET A 15 -4.03 9.21 8.51
N SER A 16 -4.48 10.00 7.54
CA SER A 16 -5.74 9.75 6.82
C SER A 16 -5.67 8.45 6.00
N MET A 17 -4.53 8.12 5.39
CA MET A 17 -4.36 6.84 4.69
C MET A 17 -4.42 5.66 5.64
N VAL A 18 -3.85 5.80 6.84
CA VAL A 18 -3.86 4.75 7.87
C VAL A 18 -5.30 4.49 8.35
N ASP A 19 -6.09 5.54 8.58
CA ASP A 19 -7.49 5.41 9.00
C ASP A 19 -8.36 4.77 7.90
N LEU A 20 -8.18 5.20 6.66
CA LEU A 20 -8.88 4.64 5.50
C LEU A 20 -8.46 3.19 5.20
N ALA A 21 -7.17 2.88 5.34
CA ALA A 21 -6.64 1.52 5.21
C ALA A 21 -7.19 0.60 6.30
N THR A 22 -7.34 1.10 7.53
CA THR A 22 -7.94 0.35 8.64
C THR A 22 -9.42 0.04 8.37
N LEU A 23 -10.19 1.04 7.94
CA LEU A 23 -11.61 0.86 7.58
C LEU A 23 -11.78 -0.09 6.38
N ARG A 24 -10.89 0.01 5.38
CA ARG A 24 -10.88 -0.88 4.21
C ARG A 24 -10.47 -2.30 4.60
N ALA A 25 -9.46 -2.46 5.45
CA ALA A 25 -9.07 -3.76 5.99
C ALA A 25 -10.24 -4.42 6.72
N TRP A 26 -11.03 -3.66 7.49
CA TRP A 26 -12.23 -4.17 8.16
C TRP A 26 -13.34 -4.58 7.17
N MET A 27 -13.59 -3.78 6.12
CA MET A 27 -14.59 -4.10 5.09
C MET A 27 -14.18 -5.29 4.21
N THR A 28 -12.88 -5.43 3.90
CA THR A 28 -12.34 -6.49 3.06
C THR A 28 -12.06 -7.80 3.84
N SER A 29 -11.86 -7.71 5.16
CA SER A 29 -11.65 -8.83 6.08
C SER A 29 -12.90 -9.69 6.28
N LEU A 30 -14.10 -9.15 6.10
CA LEU A 30 -15.34 -9.85 6.46
C LEU A 30 -15.83 -10.90 5.45
N GLY A 31 -15.07 -11.31 4.42
CA GLY A 31 -15.50 -12.54 3.73
C GLY A 31 -14.72 -13.19 2.59
N GLN A 32 -13.85 -12.52 1.81
CA GLN A 32 -13.42 -13.13 0.52
C GLN A 32 -11.98 -12.86 0.04
N THR A 33 -11.12 -12.16 0.79
CA THR A 33 -9.81 -11.70 0.25
C THR A 33 -8.63 -12.41 0.93
N SER A 34 -7.77 -13.07 0.15
CA SER A 34 -6.59 -13.80 0.66
C SER A 34 -5.57 -12.86 1.33
N ALA A 35 -4.74 -13.38 2.23
CA ALA A 35 -3.67 -12.61 2.89
C ALA A 35 -2.69 -11.99 1.88
N LEU A 36 -2.36 -12.75 0.82
CA LEU A 36 -1.54 -12.26 -0.29
C LEU A 36 -2.20 -11.07 -0.99
N SER A 37 -3.48 -11.17 -1.30
CA SER A 37 -4.23 -10.11 -2.00
C SER A 37 -4.25 -8.81 -1.18
N ARG A 38 -4.42 -8.89 0.15
CA ARG A 38 -4.37 -7.70 1.03
C ARG A 38 -3.01 -6.99 1.00
N VAL A 39 -1.90 -7.73 1.08
CA VAL A 39 -0.56 -7.12 1.01
C VAL A 39 -0.25 -6.60 -0.39
N ALA A 40 -0.62 -7.35 -1.44
CA ALA A 40 -0.46 -6.91 -2.82
C ALA A 40 -1.23 -5.60 -3.08
N HIS A 41 -2.45 -5.48 -2.53
CA HIS A 41 -3.26 -4.27 -2.61
C HIS A 41 -2.59 -3.08 -1.93
N LEU A 42 -2.09 -3.27 -0.71
CA LEU A 42 -1.34 -2.23 0.00
C LEU A 42 -0.12 -1.76 -0.82
N ILE A 43 0.62 -2.70 -1.44
CA ILE A 43 1.78 -2.37 -2.28
C ILE A 43 1.35 -1.56 -3.52
N CYS A 44 0.30 -1.98 -4.23
CA CYS A 44 -0.21 -1.25 -5.39
C CYS A 44 -0.66 0.18 -5.01
N GLU A 45 -1.31 0.33 -3.87
CA GLU A 45 -1.75 1.63 -3.38
C GLU A 45 -0.58 2.55 -3.04
N LEU A 46 0.43 2.05 -2.32
CA LEU A 46 1.60 2.84 -1.95
C LEU A 46 2.46 3.19 -3.16
N HIS A 47 2.57 2.28 -4.14
CA HIS A 47 3.24 2.55 -5.40
C HIS A 47 2.53 3.65 -6.19
N GLN A 48 1.20 3.58 -6.34
CA GLN A 48 0.43 4.61 -7.02
C GLN A 48 0.60 5.96 -6.33
N ARG A 49 0.42 6.02 -5.00
CA ARG A 49 0.58 7.26 -4.23
C ARG A 49 2.00 7.83 -4.32
N SER A 50 3.02 6.96 -4.32
CA SER A 50 4.42 7.38 -4.50
C SER A 50 4.68 7.90 -5.91
N THR A 51 4.02 7.33 -6.93
CA THR A 51 4.09 7.78 -8.31
C THR A 51 3.43 9.16 -8.47
N ASP A 52 2.26 9.35 -7.87
CA ASP A 52 1.50 10.61 -7.95
C ASP A 52 2.28 11.81 -7.37
N ILE A 53 3.14 11.58 -6.38
CA ILE A 53 3.99 12.61 -5.76
C ILE A 53 5.45 12.60 -6.26
N GLY A 54 5.77 11.80 -7.29
CA GLY A 54 7.10 11.76 -7.91
C GLY A 54 8.21 11.14 -7.06
N LEU A 55 7.87 10.30 -6.07
CA LEU A 55 8.84 9.58 -5.24
C LEU A 55 9.15 8.16 -5.75
N ALA A 56 8.34 7.63 -6.67
CA ALA A 56 8.61 6.36 -7.33
C ALA A 56 9.64 6.53 -8.46
N ASP A 57 10.59 5.61 -8.54
CA ASP A 57 11.49 5.42 -9.67
C ASP A 57 11.03 4.17 -10.44
N GLY A 58 10.17 4.38 -11.43
CA GLY A 58 9.48 3.30 -12.14
C GLY A 58 8.66 2.40 -11.21
N GLU A 59 9.02 1.13 -11.15
CA GLU A 59 8.35 0.11 -10.33
C GLU A 59 8.95 -0.02 -8.91
N THR A 60 9.86 0.90 -8.55
CA THR A 60 10.49 0.94 -7.23
C THR A 60 10.08 2.21 -6.49
N PHE A 61 9.70 2.08 -5.23
CA PHE A 61 9.34 3.22 -4.39
C PHE A 61 9.93 3.10 -2.98
N PRO A 62 10.21 4.23 -2.31
CA PRO A 62 10.72 4.21 -0.95
C PRO A 62 9.69 3.59 0.00
N PHE A 63 10.19 2.75 0.90
CA PHE A 63 9.36 2.01 1.83
C PHE A 63 10.09 1.91 3.17
N TRP A 64 9.59 2.64 4.17
CA TRP A 64 10.21 2.72 5.50
C TRP A 64 9.40 1.98 6.57
N MET A 65 8.40 1.20 6.17
CA MET A 65 7.57 0.42 7.08
C MET A 65 8.24 -0.91 7.45
N ALA A 66 8.15 -1.27 8.73
CA ALA A 66 8.48 -2.57 9.26
C ALA A 66 7.33 -3.57 9.03
N GLN A 67 7.61 -4.87 9.23
CA GLN A 67 6.58 -5.91 9.09
C GLN A 67 5.40 -5.72 10.06
N ILE A 68 5.64 -5.09 11.21
CA ILE A 68 4.58 -4.74 12.17
C ILE A 68 3.63 -3.70 11.58
N ASP A 69 4.14 -2.68 10.89
CA ASP A 69 3.30 -1.64 10.28
C ASP A 69 2.46 -2.22 9.13
N ILE A 70 3.02 -3.14 8.35
CA ILE A 70 2.26 -3.91 7.34
C ILE A 70 1.17 -4.76 8.02
N ALA A 71 1.49 -5.37 9.16
CA ALA A 71 0.55 -6.22 9.90
C ALA A 71 -0.65 -5.40 10.38
N ASP A 72 -0.39 -4.23 10.98
CA ASP A 72 -1.40 -3.29 11.45
C ASP A 72 -2.27 -2.79 10.29
N ALA A 73 -1.65 -2.37 9.18
CA ALA A 73 -2.37 -1.88 8.00
C ALA A 73 -3.24 -2.95 7.31
N THR A 74 -2.92 -4.23 7.48
CA THR A 74 -3.61 -5.34 6.80
C THR A 74 -4.47 -6.21 7.74
N GLY A 75 -4.54 -5.86 9.03
CA GLY A 75 -5.24 -6.64 10.05
C GLY A 75 -4.66 -8.04 10.26
N MET A 76 -3.37 -8.23 10.01
CA MET A 76 -2.68 -9.52 10.11
C MET A 76 -1.73 -9.54 11.31
N THR A 77 -1.20 -10.71 11.65
CA THR A 77 -0.07 -10.77 12.60
C THR A 77 1.26 -10.65 11.86
N PRO A 78 2.35 -10.16 12.49
CA PRO A 78 3.65 -10.03 11.85
C PRO A 78 4.20 -11.32 11.24
N VAL A 79 3.96 -12.47 11.89
CA VAL A 79 4.37 -13.79 11.36
C VAL A 79 3.61 -14.16 10.09
N HIS A 80 2.34 -13.77 9.95
CA HIS A 80 1.58 -13.96 8.70
C HIS A 80 2.07 -13.02 7.60
N VAL A 81 2.36 -11.76 7.93
CA VAL A 81 3.01 -10.82 6.99
C VAL A 81 4.32 -11.41 6.47
N ASN A 82 5.17 -11.95 7.34
CA ASN A 82 6.44 -12.53 6.94
C ASN A 82 6.27 -13.63 5.88
N ARG A 83 5.29 -14.53 6.08
CA ARG A 83 4.95 -15.58 5.11
C ARG A 83 4.48 -15.00 3.78
N VAL A 84 3.64 -13.96 3.81
CA VAL A 84 3.16 -13.29 2.60
C VAL A 84 4.28 -12.56 1.86
N VAL A 85 5.20 -11.90 2.58
CA VAL A 85 6.38 -11.26 1.96
C VAL A 85 7.29 -12.30 1.30
N ALA A 86 7.48 -13.46 1.95
CA ALA A 86 8.20 -14.57 1.33
C ALA A 86 7.46 -15.09 0.09
N GLN A 87 6.13 -15.20 0.13
CA GLN A 87 5.30 -15.60 -1.00
C GLN A 87 5.40 -14.62 -2.18
N LEU A 88 5.28 -13.31 -1.95
CA LEU A 88 5.46 -12.27 -2.98
C LEU A 88 6.79 -12.40 -3.72
N ARG A 89 7.87 -12.67 -2.96
CA ARG A 89 9.20 -12.90 -3.53
C ARG A 89 9.28 -14.20 -4.32
N ASN A 90 8.75 -15.30 -3.77
CA ASN A 90 8.77 -16.62 -4.41
C ASN A 90 7.94 -16.64 -5.70
N GLU A 91 6.84 -15.91 -5.75
CA GLU A 91 5.99 -15.77 -6.92
C GLU A 91 6.49 -14.71 -7.92
N HIS A 92 7.62 -14.06 -7.63
CA HIS A 92 8.21 -12.99 -8.44
C HIS A 92 7.24 -11.82 -8.70
N LEU A 93 6.42 -11.48 -7.70
CA LEU A 93 5.45 -10.37 -7.78
C LEU A 93 6.08 -9.06 -7.33
N ALA A 94 6.71 -9.08 -6.14
CA ALA A 94 7.38 -7.93 -5.56
C ALA A 94 8.46 -8.36 -4.58
N THR A 95 9.43 -7.48 -4.32
CA THR A 95 10.42 -7.62 -3.27
C THR A 95 10.35 -6.43 -2.34
N ILE A 96 10.18 -6.72 -1.04
CA ILE A 96 10.16 -5.72 0.02
C ILE A 96 11.49 -5.76 0.74
N THR A 97 12.15 -4.60 0.82
CA THR A 97 13.36 -4.40 1.62
C THR A 97 13.06 -3.40 2.73
N ARG A 98 14.05 -3.14 3.60
CA ARG A 98 13.93 -2.13 4.65
C ARG A 98 13.81 -0.69 4.13
N LYS A 99 14.20 -0.44 2.88
CA LYS A 99 14.28 0.92 2.32
C LYS A 99 13.34 1.16 1.15
N SER A 100 12.93 0.10 0.46
CA SER A 100 12.15 0.20 -0.76
C SER A 100 11.36 -1.07 -1.02
N VAL A 101 10.33 -0.91 -1.85
CA VAL A 101 9.64 -2.02 -2.51
C VAL A 101 9.93 -1.91 -4.01
N THR A 102 10.23 -3.04 -4.63
CA THR A 102 10.34 -3.18 -6.08
C THR A 102 9.27 -4.15 -6.56
N ILE A 103 8.43 -3.70 -7.48
CA ILE A 103 7.43 -4.52 -8.16
C ILE A 103 8.08 -5.14 -9.39
N HIS A 104 8.01 -6.47 -9.52
CA HIS A 104 8.62 -7.21 -10.64
C HIS A 104 7.63 -7.50 -11.75
N ASP A 105 6.36 -7.74 -11.39
CA ASP A 105 5.27 -7.98 -12.32
C ASP A 105 4.05 -7.11 -11.94
N PRO A 106 4.01 -5.86 -12.40
CA PRO A 106 2.94 -4.92 -12.03
C PRO A 106 1.55 -5.39 -12.48
N ALA A 107 1.46 -6.05 -13.63
CA ALA A 107 0.20 -6.54 -14.16
C ALA A 107 -0.36 -7.66 -13.27
N ARG A 108 0.44 -8.68 -12.98
CA ARG A 108 0.02 -9.81 -12.15
C ARG A 108 -0.20 -9.40 -10.70
N LEU A 109 0.61 -8.49 -10.16
CA LEU A 109 0.42 -7.95 -8.82
C LEU A 109 -0.95 -7.24 -8.70
N LYS A 110 -1.33 -6.42 -9.68
CA LYS A 110 -2.65 -5.76 -9.73
C LYS A 110 -3.80 -6.77 -9.79
N THR A 111 -3.66 -7.84 -10.57
CA THR A 111 -4.65 -8.92 -10.63
C THR A 111 -4.82 -9.62 -9.28
N VAL A 112 -3.71 -10.02 -8.64
CA VAL A 112 -3.72 -10.65 -7.31
C VAL A 112 -4.32 -9.72 -6.25
N ALA A 113 -4.00 -8.43 -6.34
CA ALA A 113 -4.51 -7.39 -5.46
C ALA A 113 -5.99 -7.03 -5.69
N ASN A 114 -6.59 -7.47 -6.81
CA ASN A 114 -7.85 -6.94 -7.33
C ASN A 114 -7.86 -5.39 -7.26
N PHE A 115 -6.75 -4.78 -7.69
CA PHE A 115 -6.50 -3.36 -7.52
C PHE A 115 -7.04 -2.56 -8.71
N ASP A 116 -7.87 -1.57 -8.40
CA ASP A 116 -8.35 -0.57 -9.35
C ASP A 116 -7.90 0.82 -8.84
N PRO A 117 -7.03 1.56 -9.54
CA PRO A 117 -6.59 2.88 -9.09
C PRO A 117 -7.70 3.94 -9.08
N SER A 118 -8.85 3.70 -9.74
CA SER A 118 -9.93 4.68 -9.87
C SER A 118 -10.45 5.22 -8.53
N TYR A 119 -10.41 4.41 -7.46
CA TYR A 119 -10.87 4.83 -6.14
C TYR A 119 -9.92 5.82 -5.46
N LEU A 120 -8.63 5.83 -5.82
CA LEU A 120 -7.67 6.79 -5.25
C LEU A 120 -7.98 8.22 -5.73
N HIS A 121 -8.50 8.37 -6.95
CA HIS A 121 -8.90 9.66 -7.51
C HIS A 121 -10.30 10.11 -7.09
N GLN A 122 -11.15 9.24 -6.53
CA GLN A 122 -12.44 9.63 -5.97
C GLN A 122 -12.31 10.50 -4.71
N GLN A 123 -11.14 10.52 -4.05
CA GLN A 123 -10.85 11.43 -2.94
C GLN A 123 -10.30 12.79 -3.39
N ALA A 124 -9.65 12.87 -4.56
CA ALA A 124 -9.09 14.12 -5.07
C ALA A 124 -10.14 15.06 -5.71
N LEU A 125 -11.32 14.55 -6.09
CA LEU A 125 -12.40 15.32 -6.73
C LEU A 125 -13.41 15.94 -5.73
N ARG A 126 -12.91 16.47 -4.61
CA ARG A 126 -13.72 17.25 -3.65
C ARG A 126 -13.08 18.58 -3.28
N HIS A 127 -12.47 19.29 -4.22
CA HIS A 127 -12.21 20.72 -4.08
C HIS A 127 -12.31 21.41 -5.45
N GLN A 128 -13.53 21.84 -5.81
CA GLN A 128 -13.75 23.06 -6.60
C GLN A 128 -14.13 24.17 -5.63
#